data_AF-B4VLP8-F1
#
_entry.id   AF-B4VLP8-F1
#
_cell.length_a   1.000
_cell.length_b   1.000
_cell.length_c   1.000
_cell.angle_alpha   90.00
_cell.angle_beta   90.00
_cell.angle_gamma   90.00
#
_symmetry.space_group_name_H-M   'P 1'
#
loop_
_entity.id
_entity.type
_entity.pdbx_description
1 polymer ?
#
loop_
_entity_poly.entity_id
_entity_poly.type
_entity_poly.pdbx_seq_one_letter_code
_entity_poly.pdbx_strand_id
1 'polypeptide(L)' 'METQRLSLNTDKMSDFQQWKQANGDDFFLWDYLGGVANIEVALAFAKLFLPNVVEHEGGIFYWKLSI' A
#
# COMPACT_ATOMS: atom_id res chain seq x y z
N MET A 1 25.02 -8.17 -23.04
CA MET A 1 24.24 -8.48 -21.83
C MET A 1 22.79 -8.21 -22.16
N GLU A 2 21.98 -9.25 -22.35
CA GLU A 2 20.53 -9.05 -22.44
C GLU A 2 20.01 -8.72 -21.05
N THR A 3 19.56 -7.48 -20.87
CA THR A 3 18.80 -7.11 -19.68
C THR A 3 17.45 -7.81 -19.77
N GLN A 4 17.28 -8.91 -19.02
CA GLN A 4 15.95 -9.50 -18.84
C GLN A 4 15.05 -8.41 -18.24
N ARG A 5 14.12 -7.89 -19.06
CA ARG A 5 13.05 -7.03 -18.56
C ARG A 5 12.18 -7.92 -17.68
N LEU A 6 12.32 -7.77 -16.37
CA LEU A 6 11.35 -8.27 -15.41
C LEU A 6 10.01 -7.58 -15.70
N SER A 7 9.13 -8.24 -16.45
CA SER A 7 7.75 -7.81 -16.57
C SER A 7 6.97 -8.37 -15.38
N LEU A 8 6.40 -7.47 -14.58
CA LEU A 8 5.44 -7.86 -13.56
C LEU A 8 4.17 -8.32 -14.28
N ASN A 9 3.71 -9.54 -13.97
CA ASN A 9 2.45 -10.04 -14.47
C ASN A 9 1.32 -9.45 -13.61
N THR A 10 0.83 -8.28 -14.04
CA THR A 10 -0.23 -7.53 -13.34
C THR A 10 -1.54 -8.30 -13.25
N ASP A 11 -1.81 -9.23 -14.16
CA ASP A 11 -3.03 -10.05 -14.15
C ASP A 11 -3.05 -11.03 -12.98
N LYS A 12 -1.89 -11.36 -12.41
CA LYS A 12 -1.75 -12.22 -11.22
C LYS A 12 -1.71 -11.45 -9.91
N MET A 13 -1.78 -10.13 -9.94
CA MET A 13 -1.72 -9.27 -8.75
C MET A 13 -3.16 -8.90 -8.34
N SER A 14 -3.77 -9.71 -7.46
CA SER A 14 -5.16 -9.52 -7.02
C SER A 14 -5.44 -8.12 -6.48
N ASP A 15 -4.50 -7.54 -5.75
CA ASP A 15 -4.67 -6.23 -5.12
C ASP A 15 -4.59 -5.12 -6.15
N PHE A 16 -3.70 -5.23 -7.14
CA PHE A 16 -3.66 -4.34 -8.28
C PHE A 16 -4.99 -4.36 -9.06
N GLN A 17 -5.56 -5.54 -9.29
CA GLN A 17 -6.85 -5.68 -9.99
C GLN A 17 -8.00 -5.02 -9.21
N GLN A 18 -8.01 -5.17 -7.89
CA GLN A 18 -9.00 -4.50 -7.03
C GLN A 18 -8.86 -2.98 -7.06
N TRP A 19 -7.63 -2.46 -6.97
CA TRP A 19 -7.37 -1.03 -7.08
C TRP A 19 -7.75 -0.49 -8.45
N LYS A 20 -7.44 -1.22 -9.53
CA LYS A 20 -7.84 -0.86 -10.89
C LYS A 20 -9.35 -0.82 -11.04
N GLN A 21 -10.06 -1.84 -10.54
CA GLN A 21 -11.52 -1.86 -10.56
C GLN A 21 -12.14 -0.66 -9.81
N ALA A 22 -11.55 -0.24 -8.70
CA ALA A 22 -12.04 0.88 -7.91
C ALA A 22 -11.73 2.27 -8.52
N ASN A 23 -10.66 2.40 -9.31
CA ASN A 23 -10.17 3.69 -9.83
C ASN A 23 -10.40 3.90 -11.34
N GLY A 24 -10.84 2.86 -12.06
CA GLY A 24 -11.18 2.93 -13.48
C GLY A 24 -10.02 2.63 -14.43
N ASP A 25 -10.29 2.75 -15.73
CA ASP A 25 -9.38 2.29 -16.80
C ASP A 25 -8.08 3.08 -16.89
N ASP A 26 -8.09 4.34 -16.42
CA ASP A 26 -6.92 5.23 -16.37
C ASP A 26 -5.95 4.91 -15.21
N PHE A 27 -6.24 3.88 -14.41
CA PHE A 27 -5.37 3.43 -13.33
C PHE A 27 -4.30 2.45 -13.84
N PHE A 28 -3.03 2.76 -13.59
CA PHE A 28 -1.87 2.00 -14.06
C PHE A 28 -1.01 1.46 -12.92
N LEU A 29 -0.05 0.59 -13.27
CA LEU A 29 0.84 -0.08 -12.31
C LEU A 29 1.62 0.91 -11.43
N TRP A 30 2.01 2.07 -11.97
CA TRP A 30 2.74 3.07 -11.21
C TRP A 30 1.88 3.78 -10.16
N ASP A 31 0.57 3.96 -10.42
CA ASP A 31 -0.37 4.49 -9.44
C ASP A 31 -0.51 3.54 -8.26
N TYR A 32 -0.60 2.23 -8.54
CA TYR A 32 -0.62 1.18 -7.54
C TYR A 32 0.66 1.15 -6.71
N LEU A 33 1.82 1.08 -7.35
CA LEU A 33 3.11 1.01 -6.65
C LEU A 33 3.35 2.27 -5.80
N GLY A 34 3.02 3.45 -6.33
CA GLY A 34 3.09 4.71 -5.59
C GLY A 34 2.14 4.74 -4.40
N GLY A 35 0.90 4.28 -4.58
CA GLY A 35 -0.09 4.19 -3.51
C GLY A 35 0.35 3.27 -2.37
N VAL A 36 0.80 2.06 -2.69
CA VAL A 36 1.32 1.10 -1.71
C VAL A 36 2.53 1.68 -0.96
N ALA A 37 3.51 2.24 -1.68
CA ALA A 37 4.70 2.82 -1.06
C ALA A 37 4.34 3.98 -0.11
N ASN A 38 3.40 4.85 -0.50
CA ASN A 38 2.94 5.94 0.36
C ASN A 38 2.27 5.42 1.65
N ILE A 39 1.45 4.36 1.55
CA ILE A 39 0.82 3.72 2.72
C ILE A 39 1.89 3.13 3.65
N GLU A 40 2.87 2.41 3.11
CA GLU A 40 3.96 1.81 3.90
C GLU A 40 4.81 2.88 4.63
N VAL A 41 5.13 3.98 3.94
CA VAL A 41 5.86 5.12 4.55
C VAL A 41 5.04 5.76 5.66
N ALA A 42 3.74 5.97 5.44
CA ALA A 42 2.85 6.53 6.44
C ALA A 42 2.74 5.61 7.67
N LEU A 43 2.65 4.29 7.46
CA LEU A 43 2.67 3.27 8.52
C LEU A 43 3.97 3.30 9.32
N ALA A 44 5.12 3.37 8.64
CA ALA A 44 6.43 3.44 9.28
C ALA A 44 6.55 4.71 10.13
N PHE A 45 6.12 5.86 9.61
CA PHE A 45 6.11 7.13 10.35
C PHE A 45 5.19 7.06 11.57
N ALA A 46 3.97 6.52 11.40
CA ALA A 46 3.02 6.39 12.49
C ALA A 46 3.57 5.50 13.62
N LYS A 47 4.16 4.35 13.30
CA LYS A 47 4.78 3.46 14.30
C LYS A 47 5.97 4.12 15.02
N LEU A 48 6.74 4.94 14.32
CA LEU A 48 7.93 5.59 14.89
C LEU A 48 7.58 6.77 15.81
N PHE A 49 6.59 7.59 15.44
CA PHE A 49 6.31 8.85 16.11
C PHE A 49 5.01 8.88 16.92
N LEU A 50 4.11 7.92 16.70
CA LEU A 50 2.83 7.81 17.42
C LEU A 50 2.77 6.47 18.16
N PRO A 51 3.34 6.36 19.37
CA PRO A 51 3.45 5.09 20.11
C PRO A 51 2.08 4.46 20.48
N ASN A 52 1.00 5.22 20.30
CA ASN A 52 -0.38 4.82 20.53
C ASN A 52 -1.09 4.31 19.26
N VAL A 53 -0.40 4.29 18.11
CA VAL A 53 -0.92 3.71 16.88
C VAL A 53 -0.76 2.20 16.93
N VAL A 54 -1.86 1.49 16.71
CA VAL A 54 -1.89 0.02 16.62
C VAL A 54 -2.38 -0.37 15.23
N GLU A 55 -1.69 -1.31 14.61
CA GLU A 55 -2.12 -1.93 13.37
C GLU A 55 -2.96 -3.17 13.68
N HIS A 56 -4.15 -3.25 13.10
CA HIS A 56 -5.03 -4.41 13.25
C HIS A 56 -5.73 -4.70 11.92
N GLU A 57 -5.60 -5.93 11.41
CA GLU A 57 -6.21 -6.36 10.13
C GLU A 57 -5.91 -5.43 8.93
N GLY A 58 -4.72 -4.81 8.91
CA GLY A 58 -4.34 -3.84 7.87
C GLY A 58 -4.94 -2.43 8.03
N GLY A 59 -5.78 -2.22 9.05
CA GLY A 59 -6.25 -0.90 9.47
C GLY A 59 -5.32 -0.23 10.49
N ILE A 60 -5.22 1.10 10.42
CA ILE A 60 -4.48 1.94 11.37
C ILE A 60 -5.47 2.52 12.39
N PHE A 61 -5.28 2.19 13.67
CA PHE A 61 -6.12 2.68 14.76
C PHE A 61 -5.32 3.53 15.73
N TYR A 62 -5.91 4.62 16.21
CA TYR A 62 -5.34 5.44 17.26
C TYR A 62 -5.95 5.03 18.60
N TRP A 63 -5.19 4.35 19.45
CA TRP A 63 -5.66 3.97 20.78
C TRP A 63 -5.25 5.01 21.81
N LYS A 64 -6.20 5.82 22.30
CA LYS A 64 -5.94 6.71 23.43
C LYS A 64 -6.34 5.99 24.72
N LEU A 65 -5.36 5.50 25.48
CA LEU A 65 -5.57 5.05 26.85
C LEU A 65 -6.01 6.27 27.68
N SER A 66 -7.29 6.34 28.04
CA SER A 66 -7.80 7.33 29.00
C SER A 66 -7.62 6.71 30.38
N ILE A 67 -6.65 7.22 31.14
CA ILE A 67 -6.47 6.94 32.58
C ILE A 67 -7.17 8.06 33.36
#